data_AF-A0A662U7I3-F1
#
_entry.id   AF-A0A662U7I3-F1
#
_cell.length_a   1.000
_cell.length_b   1.000
_cell.length_c   1.000
_cell.angle_alpha   90.00
_cell.angle_beta   90.00
_cell.angle_gamma   90.00
#
_symmetry.space_group_name_H-M   'P 1'
#
loop_
_entity.id
_entity.type
_entity.pdbx_description
1 polymer ?
#
loop_
_entity_poly.entity_id
_entity_poly.type
_entity_poly.pdbx_seq_one_letter_code
_entity_poly.pdbx_strand_id
1 'polypeptide(L)'
;MILYLWELSYYIWCTSLSVIVRVDSKGRITLPKEIRKRCNIVPGSRVVVEVKGKGEVLVKVIESDPSKELAKILKDFTFTREDRVKAEKLLLKEVM
;
A
#
# COMPACT_ATOMS: atom_id res chain seq x y z
N MET A 1 -30.64 -6.55 26.02
CA MET A 1 -31.08 -6.71 24.61
C MET A 1 -30.83 -5.43 23.79
N ILE A 2 -29.68 -4.78 23.95
CA ILE A 2 -29.21 -3.62 23.13
C ILE A 2 -27.72 -3.82 22.75
N LEU A 3 -27.21 -5.06 22.90
CA LEU A 3 -25.82 -5.45 22.57
C LEU A 3 -25.64 -5.88 21.11
N TYR A 4 -26.73 -6.01 20.34
CA TYR A 4 -26.70 -6.54 18.96
C TYR A 4 -26.57 -5.46 17.87
N LEU A 5 -26.61 -4.17 18.21
CA LEU A 5 -26.54 -3.09 17.19
C LEU A 5 -25.12 -2.72 16.80
N TRP A 6 -24.11 -3.11 17.58
CA TRP A 6 -22.71 -2.71 17.36
C TRP A 6 -21.95 -3.75 16.55
N GLU A 7 -22.35 -5.02 16.62
CA GLU A 7 -21.78 -6.12 15.82
C GLU A 7 -22.25 -6.09 14.35
N LEU A 8 -23.40 -5.47 14.05
CA LEU A 8 -23.87 -5.28 12.67
C LEU A 8 -23.22 -4.07 11.96
N SER A 9 -22.60 -3.15 12.69
CA SER A 9 -21.86 -2.02 12.11
C SER A 9 -20.53 -2.46 11.46
N TYR A 10 -20.05 -3.66 11.81
CA TYR A 10 -18.81 -4.24 11.26
C TYR A 10 -19.02 -5.09 9.99
N TYR A 11 -20.26 -5.50 9.70
CA TYR A 11 -20.57 -6.42 8.59
C TYR A 11 -21.09 -5.75 7.31
N ILE A 12 -21.20 -4.43 7.26
CA ILE A 12 -21.62 -3.67 6.06
C ILE A 12 -20.53 -2.65 5.68
N TRP A 13 -19.29 -3.13 5.53
CA TRP A 13 -18.21 -2.37 4.86
C TRP A 13 -18.03 -2.80 3.39
N CYS A 14 -19.04 -3.44 2.80
CA CYS A 14 -19.06 -3.70 1.36
C CYS A 14 -19.84 -2.59 0.64
N THR A 15 -19.17 -1.46 0.39
CA THR A 15 -19.56 -0.62 -0.75
C THR A 15 -18.31 -0.35 -1.58
N SER A 16 -17.99 -1.30 -2.44
CA SER A 16 -17.09 -1.04 -3.57
C SER A 16 -17.64 0.17 -4.34
N LEU A 17 -16.87 1.25 -4.38
CA LEU A 17 -17.23 2.45 -5.12
C LEU A 17 -16.57 2.37 -6.49
N SER A 18 -17.35 2.16 -7.54
CA SER A 18 -16.89 2.18 -8.92
C SER A 18 -17.47 3.40 -9.66
N VAL A 19 -16.63 4.10 -10.40
CA VAL A 19 -17.02 5.23 -11.24
C VAL A 19 -16.30 5.10 -12.57
N ILE A 20 -17.05 5.25 -13.67
CA ILE A 20 -16.46 5.29 -15.01
C ILE A 20 -15.84 6.68 -15.22
N VAL A 21 -14.54 6.71 -15.51
CA VAL A 21 -13.79 7.91 -15.86
C VAL A 21 -13.16 7.76 -17.23
N ARG A 22 -12.83 8.88 -17.87
CA ARG A 22 -12.08 8.89 -19.13
C ARG A 22 -10.60 9.15 -18.85
N VAL A 23 -9.76 8.46 -19.60
CA VAL A 23 -8.33 8.72 -19.67
C VAL A 23 -8.11 9.93 -20.57
N ASP A 24 -7.30 10.89 -20.14
CA ASP A 24 -6.97 12.05 -20.96
C ASP A 24 -5.86 11.74 -21.99
N SER A 25 -5.50 12.73 -22.82
CA SER A 25 -4.45 12.58 -23.84
C SER A 25 -3.05 12.27 -23.29
N LYS A 26 -2.83 12.43 -21.99
CA LYS A 26 -1.56 12.15 -21.32
C LYS A 26 -1.60 10.86 -20.48
N GLY A 27 -2.67 10.07 -20.61
CA GLY A 27 -2.80 8.83 -19.85
C GLY A 27 -3.24 9.02 -18.39
N ARG A 28 -3.70 10.22 -18.01
CA ARG A 28 -4.11 10.52 -16.63
C ARG A 28 -5.59 10.20 -16.42
N ILE A 29 -5.91 9.76 -15.21
CA ILE A 29 -7.30 9.65 -14.73
C ILE A 29 -7.57 10.68 -13.64
N THR A 30 -8.74 11.30 -13.67
CA THR A 30 -9.17 12.17 -12.57
C THR A 30 -9.78 11.30 -11.48
N LEU A 31 -9.18 11.28 -10.28
CA LEU A 31 -9.79 10.64 -9.12
C LEU A 31 -10.96 11.50 -8.61
N PRO A 32 -12.22 11.02 -8.70
CA PRO A 32 -13.38 11.74 -8.19
C PRO A 32 -13.23 12.07 -6.70
N LYS A 33 -13.88 13.17 -6.28
CA LYS A 33 -13.79 13.69 -4.89
C LYS A 33 -14.09 12.62 -3.84
N GLU A 34 -15.07 11.76 -4.10
CA GLU A 34 -15.50 10.71 -3.18
C GLU A 34 -14.44 9.62 -3.00
N ILE A 35 -13.82 9.16 -4.09
CA ILE A 35 -12.70 8.19 -4.04
C ILE A 35 -11.52 8.79 -3.27
N ARG A 36 -11.16 10.05 -3.55
CA ARG A 36 -10.07 10.73 -2.83
C ARG A 36 -10.31 10.79 -1.33
N LYS A 37 -11.54 11.11 -0.90
CA LYS A 37 -11.90 11.15 0.52
C LYS A 37 -11.80 9.78 1.19
N ARG A 38 -12.39 8.75 0.58
CA ARG A 38 -12.38 7.38 1.14
C ARG A 38 -10.97 6.81 1.26
N CYS A 39 -10.09 7.14 0.32
CA CYS A 39 -8.70 6.67 0.30
C CYS A 39 -7.72 7.65 0.94
N ASN A 40 -8.17 8.76 1.55
CA ASN A 40 -7.32 9.80 2.12
C ASN A 40 -6.22 10.34 1.17
N ILE A 41 -6.57 10.50 -0.12
CA ILE A 41 -5.66 11.01 -1.16
C ILE A 41 -5.81 12.53 -1.26
N VAL A 42 -4.73 13.24 -0.95
CA VAL A 42 -4.62 14.69 -1.07
C VAL A 42 -3.63 15.07 -2.17
N PRO A 43 -3.63 16.33 -2.68
CA PRO A 43 -2.58 16.78 -3.59
C PRO A 43 -1.19 16.55 -2.99
N GLY A 44 -0.32 15.88 -3.75
CA GLY A 44 1.03 15.49 -3.29
C GLY A 44 1.13 14.12 -2.61
N SER A 45 0.01 13.43 -2.35
CA SER A 45 0.04 12.03 -1.89
C SER A 45 0.82 11.14 -2.86
N ARG A 46 1.65 10.26 -2.32
CA ARG A 46 2.35 9.24 -3.09
C ARG A 46 1.48 8.00 -3.21
N VAL A 47 1.42 7.44 -4.41
CA VAL A 47 0.66 6.20 -4.68
C VAL A 47 1.54 5.23 -5.48
N VAL A 48 1.36 3.93 -5.23
CA VAL A 48 1.86 2.87 -6.11
C VAL A 48 0.78 2.58 -7.14
N VAL A 49 1.17 2.44 -8.40
CA VAL A 49 0.32 1.98 -9.50
C VAL A 49 0.85 0.64 -9.96
N GLU A 50 0.09 -0.43 -9.72
CA GLU A 50 0.43 -1.82 -10.07
C GLU A 50 -0.50 -2.32 -11.18
N VAL A 51 0.03 -3.13 -12.10
CA VAL A 51 -0.77 -3.95 -13.01
C VAL A 51 -1.02 -5.29 -12.33
N LYS A 52 -2.29 -5.64 -12.06
CA LYS A 52 -2.65 -6.93 -11.43
C LYS A 52 -2.99 -8.03 -12.44
N GLY A 53 -3.28 -7.64 -13.68
CA GLY A 53 -3.66 -8.54 -14.75
C GLY A 53 -3.96 -7.78 -16.05
N LYS A 54 -4.55 -8.47 -17.02
CA LYS A 54 -4.89 -7.85 -18.31
C LYS A 54 -6.01 -6.82 -18.12
N GLY A 55 -5.66 -5.54 -18.25
CA GLY A 55 -6.63 -4.43 -18.15
C GLY A 55 -6.96 -3.98 -16.73
N GLU A 56 -6.25 -4.50 -15.72
CA GLU A 56 -6.49 -4.15 -14.32
C GLU A 56 -5.33 -3.34 -13.75
N VAL A 57 -5.65 -2.14 -13.27
CA VAL A 57 -4.72 -1.24 -12.60
C VAL A 57 -5.16 -1.06 -11.16
N LEU A 58 -4.27 -1.35 -10.22
CA LEU A 58 -4.47 -1.15 -8.80
C LEU A 58 -3.66 0.06 -8.34
N VAL A 59 -4.32 1.03 -7.70
CA VAL A 59 -3.69 2.21 -7.11
C VAL A 59 -3.74 2.08 -5.60
N LYS A 60 -2.58 2.09 -4.94
CA LYS A 60 -2.47 2.01 -3.47
C LYS A 60 -1.81 3.26 -2.92
N VAL A 61 -2.33 3.78 -1.81
CA VAL A 61 -1.71 4.91 -1.10
C VAL A 61 -0.48 4.45 -0.35
N ILE A 62 0.59 5.23 -0.43
CA ILE A 62 1.80 5.03 0.36
C ILE A 62 1.69 5.97 1.56
N GLU A 63 1.29 5.44 2.71
CA GLU A 63 1.16 6.24 3.94
C GLU A 63 2.53 6.61 4.54
N SER A 64 3.53 5.78 4.29
CA SER A 64 4.84 5.86 4.92
C SER A 64 5.94 5.46 3.94
N ASP A 65 7.10 6.08 4.09
CA ASP A 65 8.28 5.70 3.34
C ASP A 65 8.78 4.33 3.84
N PRO A 66 8.78 3.27 3.01
CA PRO A 66 9.16 1.92 3.44
C PRO A 66 10.56 1.88 4.06
N SER A 67 11.48 2.71 3.55
CA SER A 67 12.83 2.82 4.09
C SER A 67 12.82 3.40 5.51
N LYS A 68 11.94 4.37 5.80
CA LYS A 68 11.79 4.94 7.14
C LYS A 68 11.10 3.98 8.10
N GLU A 69 10.12 3.22 7.64
CA GLU A 69 9.49 2.18 8.46
C GLU A 69 10.49 1.07 8.78
N LEU A 70 11.22 0.61 7.78
CA LEU A 70 12.27 -0.38 7.96
C LEU A 70 13.34 0.14 8.93
N ALA A 71 13.76 1.40 8.80
CA ALA A 71 14.70 2.01 9.75
C ALA A 71 14.13 2.09 11.19
N LYS A 72 12.82 2.33 11.36
CA LYS A 72 12.17 2.28 12.69
C LYS A 72 12.13 0.87 13.26
N ILE A 73 11.89 -0.14 12.43
CA ILE A 73 11.91 -1.56 12.85
C ILE A 73 13.33 -1.98 13.21
N LEU A 74 14.30 -1.59 12.38
CA LEU A 74 15.70 -1.92 12.54
C LEU A 74 16.44 -1.05 13.56
N LYS A 75 15.83 0.01 14.14
CA LYS A 75 16.39 0.96 15.13
C LYS A 75 17.84 0.69 15.58
N ASP A 76 18.04 -0.29 16.46
CA ASP A 76 19.31 -0.60 17.12
C ASP A 76 19.96 -1.90 16.58
N PHE A 77 19.41 -2.44 15.49
CA PHE A 77 19.88 -3.62 14.81
C PHE A 77 21.23 -3.31 14.15
N THR A 78 22.29 -3.71 14.85
CA THR A 78 23.65 -3.64 14.35
C THR A 78 24.10 -5.04 14.01
N PHE A 79 24.58 -5.23 12.78
CA PHE A 79 25.19 -6.48 12.40
C PHE A 79 26.52 -6.64 13.14
N THR A 80 26.65 -7.70 13.92
CA THR A 80 27.97 -8.15 14.37
C THR A 80 28.78 -8.64 13.17
N ARG A 81 30.10 -8.82 13.34
CA ARG A 81 30.96 -9.33 12.27
C ARG A 81 30.49 -10.69 11.77
N GLU A 82 30.02 -11.55 12.67
CA GLU A 82 29.49 -12.88 12.35
C GLU A 82 28.18 -12.81 11.56
N ASP A 83 27.28 -11.91 11.94
CA ASP A 83 26.02 -11.71 11.23
C ASP A 83 26.25 -11.24 9.79
N ARG A 84 27.27 -10.41 9.53
CA ARG A 84 27.65 -9.98 8.17
C ARG A 84 28.13 -11.15 7.32
N VAL A 85 29.04 -11.96 7.85
CA VAL A 85 29.57 -13.13 7.12
C VAL A 85 28.44 -14.12 6.80
N LYS A 86 27.48 -14.27 7.72
CA LYS A 86 26.31 -15.14 7.50
C LYS A 86 25.37 -14.55 6.45
N ALA A 87 25.10 -13.24 6.49
CA ALA A 87 24.28 -12.56 5.50
C ALA A 87 24.89 -12.62 4.09
N GLU A 88 26.20 -12.41 3.96
CA GLU A 88 26.92 -12.53 2.68
C GLU A 88 26.83 -13.94 2.09
N LYS A 89 27.00 -14.99 2.92
CA LYS A 89 26.81 -16.38 2.48
C LYS A 89 25.38 -16.68 2.02
N LEU A 90 24.38 -16.10 2.69
CA LEU A 90 22.98 -16.27 2.31
C LEU A 90 22.67 -15.55 0.99
N LEU A 91 23.16 -14.33 0.81
CA LEU A 91 23.01 -13.57 -0.45
C LEU A 91 23.62 -14.32 -1.64
N LEU A 92 24.84 -14.86 -1.47
CA LEU A 92 25.51 -15.64 -2.52
C LEU A 92 24.74 -16.91 -2.89
N LYS A 93 23.98 -17.50 -1.96
CA LYS A 93 23.13 -18.67 -2.21
C LYS A 93 21.83 -18.37 -2.96
N GLU A 94 21.30 -17.16 -2.87
CA GLU A 94 20.07 -16.81 -3.59
C GLU A 94 20.32 -16.32 -5.01
N VAL A 95 21.53 -15.82 -5.29
CA VAL A 95 21.93 -15.33 -6.62
C VAL A 95 22.47 -16.46 -7.52
N MET A 96 22.92 -17.57 -6.92
CA MET A 96 23.39 -18.79 -7.61
C MET A 96 22.30 -19.86 -7.70
#